data_AF-A0A6L8E2P2-F1
#
_entry.id   AF-A0A6L8E2P2-F1
#
_cell.length_a   1.000
_cell.length_b   1.000
_cell.length_c   1.000
_cell.angle_alpha   90.00
_cell.angle_beta   90.00
_cell.angle_gamma   90.00
#
_symmetry.space_group_name_H-M   'P 1'
#
loop_
_entity.id
_entity.type
_entity.pdbx_description
1 polymer ?
#
loop_
_entity_poly.entity_id
_entity_poly.type
_entity_poly.pdbx_seq_one_letter_code
_entity_poly.pdbx_strand_id
1 'polypeptide(L)'
;MHRPPPAGDEPEDAGPSRPGPEPGAELLGGSASEAESVAGLRRFLMRGVTEQGVAWAAAVVAAGFLLSRLLGLLRSVVIADAFGTEAELAAYWIAFRIPDLVFQLLAGATLSAAFIPVFARVRLRESADAAWALASGVLNLISLATLAVALLAFAGAPWLVPLLAPGLGEGSGREAELTSLAVELTRIMLISPIFFGISGMLTGVLNARQHFVAPAFAPLLY
;
A
#
# COMPACT_ATOMS: atom_id res chain seq x y z
N MET A 1 109.41 -4.54 -11.01
CA MET A 1 108.09 -5.04 -11.46
C MET A 1 107.02 -4.20 -10.77
N HIS A 2 106.46 -3.20 -11.46
CA HIS A 2 105.47 -2.28 -10.92
C HIS A 2 104.18 -2.45 -11.74
N ARG A 3 103.13 -3.03 -11.15
CA ARG A 3 101.78 -3.05 -11.74
C ARG A 3 101.02 -1.79 -11.30
N PRO A 4 100.25 -1.14 -12.20
CA PRO A 4 99.33 -0.07 -11.81
C PRO A 4 98.05 -0.64 -11.16
N PRO A 5 97.35 0.16 -10.34
CA PRO A 5 96.09 -0.22 -9.71
C PRO A 5 94.90 -0.25 -10.71
N PRO A 6 93.83 -1.03 -10.42
CA PRO A 6 92.65 -1.10 -11.28
C PRO A 6 91.80 0.18 -11.19
N ALA A 7 91.19 0.53 -12.32
CA ALA A 7 90.30 1.67 -12.51
C ALA A 7 89.01 1.52 -11.66
N GLY A 8 88.54 2.64 -11.12
CA GLY A 8 87.32 2.73 -10.32
C GLY A 8 86.06 2.43 -11.12
N ASP A 9 85.09 1.89 -10.41
CA ASP A 9 83.75 1.58 -10.90
C ASP A 9 83.00 2.86 -11.30
N GLU A 10 82.44 2.87 -12.50
CA GLU A 10 81.52 3.91 -12.97
C GLU A 10 80.18 3.83 -12.21
N PRO A 11 79.50 4.96 -11.94
CA PRO A 11 78.21 4.94 -11.27
C PRO A 11 77.12 4.36 -12.19
N GLU A 12 76.42 3.36 -11.66
CA GLU A 12 75.28 2.69 -12.28
C GLU A 12 74.16 3.70 -12.56
N ASP A 13 73.81 3.83 -13.85
CA ASP A 13 72.78 4.71 -14.40
C ASP A 13 71.39 4.34 -13.85
N ALA A 14 70.92 5.11 -12.87
CA ALA A 14 69.57 5.02 -12.34
C ALA A 14 68.57 5.62 -13.34
N GLY A 15 68.09 4.77 -14.26
CA GLY A 15 66.99 5.11 -15.17
C GLY A 15 65.73 5.58 -14.42
N PRO A 16 64.87 6.39 -15.07
CA PRO A 16 63.73 7.03 -14.42
C PRO A 16 62.75 5.99 -13.86
N SER A 17 62.50 6.09 -12.56
CA SER A 17 61.52 5.27 -11.83
C SER A 17 60.15 5.36 -12.50
N ARG A 18 59.60 4.21 -12.90
CA ARG A 18 58.24 4.14 -13.44
C ARG A 18 57.23 4.59 -12.38
N PRO A 19 56.30 5.51 -12.69
CA PRO A 19 55.22 5.83 -11.77
C PRO A 19 54.35 4.58 -11.55
N GLY A 20 54.06 4.27 -10.29
CA GLY A 20 53.12 3.21 -9.93
C GLY A 20 51.70 3.50 -10.45
N PRO A 21 50.84 2.47 -10.55
CA PRO A 21 49.48 2.65 -11.04
C PRO A 21 48.70 3.66 -10.19
N GLU A 22 48.09 4.64 -10.84
CA GLU A 22 47.32 5.70 -10.19
C GLU A 22 46.07 5.13 -9.48
N PRO A 23 45.81 5.46 -8.20
CA PRO A 23 44.67 4.94 -7.42
C PRO A 23 43.26 5.35 -7.91
N GLY A 24 43.15 6.04 -9.05
CA GLY A 24 41.89 6.61 -9.55
C GLY A 24 41.22 5.85 -10.69
N ALA A 25 41.90 4.91 -11.34
CA ALA A 25 41.39 4.25 -12.56
C ALA A 25 40.28 3.20 -12.28
N GLU A 26 40.21 2.64 -11.07
CA GLU A 26 39.19 1.64 -10.68
C GLU A 26 37.82 2.28 -10.37
N LEU A 27 37.77 3.57 -10.03
CA LEU A 27 36.52 4.26 -9.67
C LEU A 27 35.64 4.61 -10.88
N LEU A 28 36.19 4.57 -12.11
CA LEU A 28 35.44 4.83 -13.34
C LEU A 28 34.77 3.57 -13.92
N GLY A 29 35.25 2.37 -13.56
CA GLY A 29 34.69 1.09 -14.02
C GLY A 29 33.33 0.73 -13.42
N GLY A 30 33.04 1.20 -12.20
CA GLY A 30 31.73 1.00 -11.55
C GLY A 30 30.59 1.76 -12.24
N SER A 31 30.87 2.96 -12.76
CA SER A 31 29.85 3.84 -13.35
C SER A 31 29.26 3.31 -14.66
N ALA A 32 30.07 2.64 -15.49
CA ALA A 32 29.61 2.03 -16.73
C ALA A 32 28.77 0.76 -16.47
N SER A 33 29.19 -0.06 -15.50
CA SER A 33 28.47 -1.27 -15.07
C SER A 33 27.12 -0.94 -14.42
N GLU A 34 27.05 0.10 -13.59
CA GLU A 34 25.79 0.61 -13.04
C GLU A 34 24.87 1.16 -14.14
N ALA A 35 25.41 1.93 -15.09
CA ALA A 35 24.63 2.49 -16.20
C ALA A 35 24.03 1.39 -17.09
N GLU A 36 24.78 0.32 -17.38
CA GLU A 36 24.30 -0.83 -18.15
C GLU A 36 23.25 -1.64 -17.40
N SER A 37 23.42 -1.83 -16.08
CA SER A 37 22.47 -2.53 -15.22
C SER A 37 21.14 -1.77 -15.09
N VAL A 38 21.19 -0.44 -14.94
CA VAL A 38 20.01 0.44 -14.93
C VAL A 38 19.33 0.46 -16.30
N ALA A 39 20.09 0.50 -17.39
CA ALA A 39 19.54 0.42 -18.75
C ALA A 39 18.94 -0.96 -19.05
N GLY A 40 19.49 -2.04 -18.48
CA GLY A 40 18.97 -3.40 -18.55
C GLY A 40 17.66 -3.55 -17.77
N LEU A 41 17.61 -3.04 -16.53
CA LEU A 41 16.41 -3.00 -15.71
C LEU A 41 15.31 -2.17 -16.37
N ARG A 42 15.63 -0.99 -16.92
CA ARG A 42 14.68 -0.16 -17.67
C ARG A 42 14.15 -0.89 -18.91
N ARG A 43 15.01 -1.56 -19.69
CA ARG A 43 14.57 -2.36 -20.85
C ARG A 43 13.72 -3.57 -20.46
N PHE A 44 14.02 -4.22 -19.34
CA PHE A 44 13.24 -5.33 -18.81
C PHE A 44 11.85 -4.87 -18.33
N LEU A 45 11.80 -3.77 -17.57
CA LEU A 45 10.54 -3.14 -17.13
C LEU A 45 9.68 -2.67 -18.31
N MET A 46 10.30 -2.14 -19.35
CA MET A 46 9.60 -1.67 -20.57
C MET A 46 9.20 -2.82 -21.51
N ARG A 47 9.79 -4.02 -21.37
CA ARG A 47 9.51 -5.18 -22.25
C ARG A 47 8.20 -5.89 -21.95
N GLY A 48 7.64 -5.73 -20.74
CA GLY A 48 6.40 -6.38 -20.32
C GLY A 48 5.12 -5.60 -20.61
N VAL A 49 5.25 -4.41 -21.19
CA VAL A 49 4.18 -3.41 -21.26
C VAL A 49 3.89 -3.11 -22.74
N THR A 50 3.10 -3.97 -23.40
CA THR A 50 2.58 -3.64 -24.73
C THR A 50 1.56 -2.51 -24.59
N GLU A 51 1.56 -1.52 -25.49
CA GLU A 51 0.58 -0.42 -25.44
C GLU A 51 -0.86 -0.93 -25.40
N GLN A 52 -1.14 -2.03 -26.10
CA GLN A 52 -2.42 -2.73 -26.06
C GLN A 52 -2.72 -3.36 -24.69
N GLY A 53 -1.72 -3.92 -24.01
CA GLY A 53 -1.87 -4.50 -22.66
C GLY A 53 -2.15 -3.44 -21.60
N VAL A 54 -1.52 -2.27 -21.70
CA VAL A 54 -1.79 -1.12 -20.82
C VAL A 54 -3.17 -0.54 -21.08
N ALA A 55 -3.52 -0.33 -22.35
CA ALA A 55 -4.83 0.19 -22.72
C ALA A 55 -5.96 -0.73 -22.24
N TRP A 56 -5.79 -2.04 -22.40
CA TRP A 56 -6.74 -3.02 -21.88
C TRP A 56 -6.82 -3.02 -20.35
N ALA A 57 -5.68 -3.03 -19.65
CA ALA A 57 -5.66 -2.97 -18.18
C ALA A 57 -6.32 -1.68 -17.66
N ALA A 58 -6.03 -0.55 -18.28
CA ALA A 58 -6.66 0.74 -17.95
C ALA A 58 -8.17 0.72 -18.22
N ALA A 59 -8.62 0.11 -19.31
CA ALA A 59 -10.04 -0.02 -19.64
C ALA A 59 -10.78 -0.91 -18.63
N VAL A 60 -10.19 -2.04 -18.21
CA VAL A 60 -10.77 -2.93 -17.20
C VAL A 60 -10.87 -2.22 -15.85
N VAL A 61 -9.82 -1.50 -15.43
CA VAL A 61 -9.84 -0.71 -14.19
C VAL A 61 -10.91 0.37 -14.27
N ALA A 62 -10.95 1.14 -15.36
CA ALA A 62 -11.94 2.20 -15.56
C ALA A 62 -13.38 1.65 -15.54
N ALA A 63 -13.63 0.52 -16.20
CA ALA A 63 -14.93 -0.15 -16.19
C ALA A 63 -15.32 -0.62 -14.78
N GLY A 64 -14.37 -1.19 -14.02
CA GLY A 64 -14.59 -1.58 -12.62
C GLY A 64 -14.94 -0.39 -11.73
N PHE A 65 -14.22 0.74 -11.89
CA PHE A 65 -14.54 1.99 -11.18
C PHE A 65 -15.92 2.52 -11.55
N LEU A 66 -16.28 2.54 -12.84
CA LEU A 66 -17.59 3.00 -13.29
C LEU A 66 -18.71 2.11 -12.75
N LEU A 67 -18.54 0.78 -12.81
CA LEU A 67 -19.53 -0.16 -12.31
C LEU A 67 -19.72 -0.03 -10.79
N SER A 68 -18.61 0.11 -10.03
CA SER A 68 -18.66 0.39 -8.60
C SER A 68 -19.40 1.70 -8.31
N ARG A 69 -19.19 2.74 -9.12
CA ARG A 69 -19.90 4.01 -8.98
C ARG A 69 -21.40 3.88 -9.26
N LEU A 70 -21.77 3.12 -10.29
CA LEU A 70 -23.18 2.86 -10.63
C LEU A 70 -23.89 2.05 -9.54
N LEU A 71 -23.23 1.00 -9.02
CA LEU A 71 -23.75 0.23 -7.89
C LEU A 71 -23.89 1.10 -6.63
N GLY A 72 -22.91 1.96 -6.36
CA GLY A 72 -22.96 2.93 -5.28
C GLY A 72 -24.12 3.93 -5.43
N LEU A 73 -24.40 4.39 -6.65
CA LEU A 73 -25.56 5.25 -6.93
C LEU A 73 -26.87 4.51 -6.71
N LEU A 74 -27.00 3.28 -7.22
CA LEU A 74 -28.19 2.46 -7.00
C LEU A 74 -28.44 2.24 -5.51
N ARG A 75 -27.39 1.87 -4.76
CA ARG A 75 -27.42 1.78 -3.29
C ARG A 75 -27.92 3.07 -2.65
N SER A 76 -27.41 4.22 -3.11
CA SER A 76 -27.81 5.52 -2.57
C SER A 76 -29.29 5.81 -2.79
N VAL A 77 -29.83 5.46 -3.96
CA VAL A 77 -31.26 5.60 -4.28
C VAL A 77 -32.11 4.69 -3.40
N VAL A 78 -31.72 3.42 -3.24
CA VAL A 78 -32.43 2.45 -2.39
C VAL A 78 -32.45 2.89 -0.93
N ILE A 79 -31.33 3.43 -0.42
CA ILE A 79 -31.24 3.97 0.94
C ILE A 79 -32.14 5.20 1.09
N ALA A 80 -32.11 6.13 0.14
CA ALA A 80 -32.95 7.33 0.20
C ALA A 80 -34.44 6.98 0.20
N ASP A 81 -34.86 5.98 -0.58
CA ASP A 81 -36.22 5.45 -0.59
C ASP A 81 -36.59 4.76 0.73
N ALA A 82 -35.68 3.97 1.30
CA ALA A 82 -35.91 3.24 2.54
C ALA A 82 -35.99 4.12 3.79
N PHE A 83 -35.21 5.21 3.86
CA PHE A 83 -35.13 6.07 5.05
C PHE A 83 -36.17 7.18 5.09
N GLY A 84 -37.04 7.35 4.08
CA GLY A 84 -38.32 8.07 4.13
C GLY A 84 -38.34 9.59 4.45
N THR A 85 -37.46 10.07 5.33
CA THR A 85 -37.32 11.45 5.81
C THR A 85 -35.86 11.91 5.77
N GLU A 86 -35.64 13.22 5.63
CA GLU A 86 -34.29 13.79 5.58
C GLU A 86 -33.50 13.55 6.88
N ALA A 87 -34.18 13.52 8.03
CA ALA A 87 -33.55 13.35 9.33
C ALA A 87 -33.07 11.92 9.59
N GLU A 88 -33.84 10.92 9.16
CA GLU A 88 -33.46 9.50 9.25
C GLU A 88 -32.33 9.17 8.26
N LEU A 89 -32.35 9.78 7.07
CA LEU A 89 -31.25 9.69 6.12
C LEU A 89 -29.97 10.32 6.67
N ALA A 90 -30.07 11.46 7.37
CA ALA A 90 -28.92 12.08 8.05
C ALA A 90 -28.33 11.15 9.13
N ALA A 91 -29.17 10.48 9.93
CA ALA A 91 -28.75 9.49 10.91
C ALA A 91 -27.98 8.33 10.26
N TYR A 92 -28.45 7.83 9.11
CA TYR A 92 -27.74 6.81 8.32
C TYR A 92 -26.35 7.29 7.85
N TRP A 93 -26.25 8.51 7.31
CA TRP A 93 -24.96 9.05 6.85
C TRP A 93 -23.96 9.22 7.98
N ILE A 94 -24.42 9.66 9.15
CA ILE A 94 -23.60 9.76 10.36
C ILE A 94 -23.15 8.37 10.80
N ALA A 95 -24.05 7.39 10.80
CA ALA A 95 -23.73 6.02 11.16
C ALA A 95 -22.65 5.40 10.26
N PHE A 96 -22.68 5.71 8.96
CA PHE A 96 -21.67 5.25 8.01
C PHE A 96 -20.28 5.89 8.23
N ARG A 97 -20.23 7.10 8.79
CA ARG A 97 -18.99 7.87 8.99
C ARG A 97 -17.97 7.15 9.87
N ILE A 98 -18.43 6.51 10.95
CA ILE A 98 -17.55 5.85 11.92
C ILE A 98 -16.82 4.64 11.29
N PRO A 99 -17.52 3.65 10.69
CA PRO A 99 -16.86 2.56 9.96
C PRO A 99 -15.92 3.05 8.85
N ASP A 100 -16.32 4.08 8.11
CA ASP A 100 -15.53 4.66 7.03
C ASP A 100 -14.21 5.27 7.56
N LEU A 101 -14.25 6.00 8.68
CA LEU A 101 -13.05 6.52 9.33
C LEU A 101 -12.12 5.40 9.80
N VAL A 102 -12.66 4.33 10.40
CA VAL A 102 -11.85 3.16 10.81
C VAL A 102 -11.14 2.56 9.60
N PHE A 103 -11.84 2.39 8.48
CA PHE A 103 -11.26 1.89 7.25
C PHE A 103 -10.19 2.84 6.70
N GLN A 104 -10.46 4.14 6.61
CA GLN A 104 -9.49 5.11 6.07
C GLN A 104 -8.22 5.22 6.92
N LEU A 105 -8.34 5.17 8.25
CA LEU A 105 -7.18 5.26 9.14
C LEU A 105 -6.25 4.04 9.03
N LEU A 106 -6.82 2.84 8.84
CA LEU A 106 -6.06 1.59 8.91
C LEU A 106 -5.73 0.98 7.54
N ALA A 107 -6.62 1.14 6.56
CA ALA A 107 -6.45 0.64 5.20
C ALA A 107 -6.08 1.75 4.19
N GLY A 108 -6.11 3.02 4.61
CA GLY A 108 -5.85 4.16 3.73
C GLY A 108 -4.38 4.39 3.35
N ALA A 109 -4.16 5.55 2.71
CA ALA A 109 -2.97 5.87 1.92
C ALA A 109 -1.63 5.87 2.69
N THR A 110 -1.63 6.09 4.00
CA THR A 110 -0.41 6.20 4.80
C THR A 110 0.38 4.90 4.85
N LEU A 111 -0.30 3.79 5.09
CA LEU A 111 0.36 2.48 5.16
C LEU A 111 0.77 2.00 3.77
N SER A 112 -0.08 2.21 2.77
CA SER A 112 0.20 1.86 1.37
C SER A 112 1.42 2.62 0.80
N ALA A 113 1.58 3.91 1.13
CA ALA A 113 2.69 4.73 0.65
C ALA A 113 4.06 4.28 1.21
N ALA A 114 4.09 3.79 2.46
CA ALA A 114 5.29 3.22 3.06
C ALA A 114 5.51 1.74 2.65
N PHE A 115 4.42 1.00 2.41
CA PHE A 115 4.48 -0.43 2.13
C PHE A 115 5.12 -0.74 0.77
N ILE A 116 4.70 -0.06 -0.30
CA ILE A 116 5.18 -0.32 -1.68
C ILE A 116 6.72 -0.27 -1.78
N PRO A 117 7.42 0.80 -1.34
CA PRO A 117 8.87 0.87 -1.47
C PRO A 117 9.60 -0.16 -0.59
N VAL A 118 9.04 -0.54 0.57
CA VAL A 118 9.61 -1.57 1.43
C VAL A 118 9.43 -2.95 0.81
N PHE A 119 8.23 -3.28 0.34
CA PHE A 119 7.94 -4.53 -0.35
C PHE A 119 8.83 -4.70 -1.60
N ALA A 120 8.95 -3.66 -2.42
CA ALA A 120 9.81 -3.67 -3.60
C ALA A 120 11.29 -3.92 -3.22
N ARG A 121 11.77 -3.28 -2.16
CA ARG A 121 13.14 -3.47 -1.66
C ARG A 121 13.39 -4.91 -1.19
N VAL A 122 12.49 -5.48 -0.39
CA VAL A 122 12.59 -6.87 0.09
C VAL A 122 12.52 -7.84 -1.10
N ARG A 123 11.62 -7.59 -2.06
CA ARG A 123 11.48 -8.43 -3.25
C ARG A 123 12.74 -8.46 -4.12
N LEU A 124 13.46 -7.35 -4.20
CA LEU A 124 14.68 -7.19 -5.00
C LEU A 124 15.94 -7.69 -4.29
N ARG A 125 16.05 -7.50 -2.97
CA ARG A 125 17.28 -7.81 -2.20
C ARG A 125 17.29 -9.21 -1.59
N GLU A 126 16.13 -9.75 -1.31
CA GLU A 126 15.99 -11.04 -0.63
C GLU A 126 15.35 -12.04 -1.59
N SER A 127 14.10 -12.40 -1.38
CA SER A 127 13.38 -13.37 -2.20
C SER A 127 11.92 -12.98 -2.39
N ALA A 128 11.25 -13.67 -3.31
CA ALA A 128 9.81 -13.57 -3.45
C ALA A 128 9.11 -13.88 -2.13
N ASP A 129 9.54 -14.97 -1.49
CA ASP A 129 8.92 -15.50 -0.28
C ASP A 129 9.07 -14.55 0.90
N ALA A 130 10.24 -13.90 1.04
CA ALA A 130 10.47 -12.89 2.07
C ALA A 130 9.55 -11.67 1.90
N ALA A 131 9.37 -11.19 0.66
CA ALA A 131 8.45 -10.10 0.36
C ALA A 131 7.00 -10.46 0.66
N TRP A 132 6.60 -11.71 0.36
CA TRP A 132 5.27 -12.23 0.67
C TRP A 132 5.03 -12.44 2.17
N ALA A 133 6.06 -12.85 2.92
CA ALA A 133 5.99 -12.95 4.37
C ALA A 133 5.77 -11.57 5.01
N LEU A 134 6.49 -10.54 4.53
CA LEU A 134 6.27 -9.15 4.93
C LEU A 134 4.83 -8.70 4.63
N ALA A 135 4.36 -8.91 3.39
CA ALA A 135 3.02 -8.54 2.97
C ALA A 135 1.94 -9.19 3.86
N SER A 136 2.08 -10.48 4.13
CA SER A 136 1.15 -11.24 4.96
C SER A 136 1.17 -10.78 6.41
N GLY A 137 2.36 -10.50 6.97
CA GLY A 137 2.50 -9.97 8.33
C GLY A 137 1.85 -8.60 8.48
N VAL A 138 2.06 -7.70 7.52
CA VAL A 138 1.43 -6.37 7.48
C VAL A 138 -0.09 -6.50 7.35
N LEU A 139 -0.60 -7.34 6.44
CA LEU A 139 -2.03 -7.58 6.28
C LEU A 139 -2.68 -8.13 7.55
N ASN A 140 -2.04 -9.10 8.23
CA ASN A 140 -2.53 -9.65 9.48
C ASN A 140 -2.57 -8.58 10.58
N LEU A 141 -1.53 -7.75 10.68
CA LEU A 141 -1.47 -6.67 11.66
C LEU A 141 -2.58 -5.63 11.43
N ILE A 142 -2.79 -5.21 10.18
CA ILE A 142 -3.88 -4.29 9.82
C ILE A 142 -5.23 -4.90 10.14
N SER A 143 -5.44 -6.17 9.78
CA SER A 143 -6.71 -6.86 9.99
C SER A 143 -7.03 -6.97 11.49
N LEU A 144 -6.04 -7.32 12.30
CA LEU A 144 -6.19 -7.40 13.75
C LEU A 144 -6.40 -6.02 14.39
N ALA A 145 -5.65 -5.00 13.95
CA ALA A 145 -5.84 -3.64 14.41
C ALA A 145 -7.25 -3.12 14.04
N THR A 146 -7.72 -3.43 12.83
CA THR A 146 -9.06 -3.05 12.35
C THR A 146 -10.13 -3.72 13.17
N LEU A 147 -9.98 -5.01 13.48
CA LEU A 147 -10.89 -5.72 14.36
C LEU A 147 -10.93 -5.08 15.76
N ALA A 148 -9.76 -4.81 16.35
CA ALA A 148 -9.68 -4.19 17.67
C ALA A 148 -10.34 -2.81 17.71
N VAL A 149 -10.03 -1.95 16.73
CA VAL A 149 -10.61 -0.61 16.63
C VAL A 149 -12.12 -0.67 16.36
N ALA A 150 -12.58 -1.60 15.51
CA ALA A 150 -14.02 -1.78 15.25
C ALA A 150 -14.78 -2.20 16.52
N LEU A 151 -14.21 -3.10 17.34
CA LEU A 151 -14.82 -3.50 18.62
C LEU A 151 -14.85 -2.35 19.63
N LEU A 152 -13.79 -1.55 19.71
CA LEU A 152 -13.75 -0.35 20.55
C LEU A 152 -14.78 0.69 20.08
N ALA A 153 -14.89 0.91 18.77
CA ALA A 153 -15.90 1.80 18.20
C ALA A 153 -17.33 1.28 18.41
N PHE A 154 -17.54 -0.04 18.39
CA PHE A 154 -18.85 -0.66 18.63
C PHE A 154 -19.32 -0.42 20.07
N ALA A 155 -18.42 -0.65 21.03
CA ALA A 155 -18.67 -0.36 22.44
C ALA A 155 -18.83 1.16 22.67
N GLY A 156 -18.02 1.96 21.97
CA GLY A 156 -17.98 3.41 22.07
C GLY A 156 -19.05 4.15 21.28
N ALA A 157 -19.84 3.48 20.45
CA ALA A 157 -20.81 4.08 19.55
C ALA A 157 -21.76 5.09 20.23
N PRO A 158 -22.32 4.82 21.44
CA PRO A 158 -23.18 5.76 22.15
C PRO A 158 -22.52 7.10 22.49
N TRP A 159 -21.18 7.15 22.58
CA TRP A 159 -20.43 8.40 22.84
C TRP A 159 -19.87 9.01 21.56
N LEU A 160 -19.46 8.18 20.59
CA LEU A 160 -18.90 8.64 19.32
C LEU A 160 -19.94 9.32 18.43
N VAL A 161 -21.17 8.79 18.39
CA VAL A 161 -22.24 9.34 17.54
C VAL A 161 -22.64 10.77 17.96
N PRO A 162 -22.96 11.05 19.23
CA PRO A 162 -23.24 12.43 19.67
C PRO A 162 -22.05 13.37 19.52
N LEU A 163 -20.82 12.86 19.64
CA LEU A 163 -19.62 13.67 19.44
C LEU A 163 -19.45 14.10 17.97
N LEU A 164 -19.79 13.23 17.03
CA LEU A 164 -19.69 13.50 15.59
C LEU A 164 -20.86 14.34 15.07
N ALA A 165 -22.02 14.25 15.70
CA ALA A 165 -23.22 14.96 15.28
C ALA A 165 -24.06 15.42 16.50
N PRO A 166 -23.59 16.44 17.24
CA PRO A 166 -24.24 16.88 18.48
C PRO A 166 -25.64 17.47 18.28
N GLY A 167 -26.01 17.86 17.06
CA GLY A 167 -27.33 18.41 16.74
C GLY A 167 -28.25 17.47 15.95
N LEU A 168 -27.96 16.17 15.93
CA LEU A 168 -28.75 15.20 15.16
C LEU A 168 -30.19 15.15 15.69
N GLY A 169 -31.13 15.66 14.90
CA GLY A 169 -32.55 15.63 15.24
C GLY A 169 -33.07 16.85 16.00
N GLU A 170 -32.21 17.81 16.37
CA GLU A 170 -32.59 19.06 17.06
C GLU A 170 -33.71 19.81 16.32
N GLY A 171 -33.55 20.02 15.00
CA GLY A 171 -34.54 20.73 14.17
C GLY A 171 -35.88 20.00 13.99
N SER A 172 -35.96 18.72 14.39
CA SER A 172 -37.15 17.88 14.28
C SER A 172 -37.78 17.51 15.64
N GLY A 173 -37.13 17.86 16.76
CA GLY A 173 -37.52 17.42 18.10
C GLY A 173 -37.34 15.92 18.39
N ARG A 174 -36.72 15.16 17.47
CA ARG A 174 -36.50 13.70 17.54
C ARG A 174 -35.05 13.33 17.90
N GLU A 175 -34.37 14.16 18.67
CA GLU A 175 -32.93 14.03 18.95
C GLU A 175 -32.55 12.67 19.56
N ALA A 176 -33.24 12.26 20.63
CA ALA A 176 -32.98 11.00 21.31
C ALA A 176 -33.25 9.78 20.40
N GLU A 177 -34.31 9.83 19.61
CA GLU A 177 -34.70 8.76 18.69
C GLU A 177 -33.68 8.59 17.56
N LEU A 178 -33.32 9.69 16.89
CA LEU A 178 -32.39 9.67 15.75
C LEU A 178 -30.95 9.37 16.18
N THR A 179 -30.55 9.82 17.37
CA THR A 179 -29.27 9.42 17.96
C THR A 179 -29.23 7.93 18.27
N SER A 180 -30.29 7.37 18.85
CA SER A 180 -30.39 5.94 19.10
C SER A 180 -30.33 5.13 17.79
N LEU A 181 -31.06 5.57 16.77
CA LEU A 181 -31.03 4.97 15.44
C LEU A 181 -29.62 4.99 14.83
N ALA A 182 -28.93 6.14 14.88
CA ALA A 182 -27.58 6.26 14.36
C ALA A 182 -26.58 5.35 15.12
N VAL A 183 -26.73 5.18 16.44
CA VAL A 183 -25.91 4.25 17.24
C VAL A 183 -26.13 2.80 16.82
N GLU A 184 -27.38 2.38 16.64
CA GLU A 184 -27.71 1.02 16.19
C GLU A 184 -27.19 0.74 14.78
N LEU A 185 -27.42 1.66 13.85
CA LEU A 185 -26.91 1.56 12.48
C LEU A 185 -25.37 1.52 12.47
N THR A 186 -24.70 2.33 13.28
CA THR A 186 -23.24 2.31 13.42
C THR A 186 -22.76 0.92 13.84
N ARG A 187 -23.39 0.35 14.87
CA ARG A 187 -23.05 -0.98 15.40
C ARG A 187 -23.22 -2.08 14.36
N ILE A 188 -24.32 -2.03 13.59
CA ILE A 188 -24.57 -2.96 12.49
C ILE A 188 -23.49 -2.77 11.41
N MET A 189 -23.20 -1.55 11.00
CA MET A 189 -22.23 -1.26 9.94
C MET A 189 -20.78 -1.54 10.32
N LEU A 190 -20.44 -1.50 11.62
CA LEU A 190 -19.13 -1.88 12.15
C LEU A 190 -18.82 -3.38 12.01
N ILE A 191 -19.81 -4.21 11.63
CA ILE A 191 -19.54 -5.60 11.26
C ILE A 191 -18.78 -5.69 9.92
N SER A 192 -18.96 -4.71 9.03
CA SER A 192 -18.37 -4.73 7.67
C SER A 192 -16.84 -4.75 7.70
N PRO A 193 -16.16 -3.90 8.50
CA PRO A 193 -14.70 -3.99 8.71
C PRO A 193 -14.20 -5.37 9.18
N ILE A 194 -15.00 -6.10 9.96
CA ILE A 194 -14.65 -7.45 10.43
C ILE A 194 -14.64 -8.44 9.26
N PHE A 195 -15.69 -8.42 8.44
CA PHE A 195 -15.75 -9.23 7.21
C PHE A 195 -14.63 -8.85 6.23
N PHE A 196 -14.28 -7.56 6.13
CA PHE A 196 -13.11 -7.14 5.35
C PHE A 196 -11.80 -7.66 5.92
N GLY A 197 -11.62 -7.67 7.24
CA GLY A 197 -10.45 -8.26 7.88
C GLY A 197 -10.32 -9.76 7.58
N ILE A 198 -11.41 -10.52 7.67
CA ILE A 198 -11.43 -11.96 7.34
C ILE A 198 -11.17 -12.17 5.84
N SER A 199 -11.81 -11.41 4.97
CA SER A 199 -11.58 -11.45 3.52
C SER A 199 -10.14 -11.11 3.17
N GLY A 200 -9.54 -10.11 3.84
CA GLY A 200 -8.14 -9.74 3.70
C GLY A 200 -7.20 -10.86 4.12
N MET A 201 -7.51 -11.55 5.23
CA MET A 201 -6.75 -12.72 5.69
C MET A 201 -6.85 -13.89 4.71
N LEU A 202 -8.05 -14.22 4.22
CA LEU A 202 -8.28 -15.25 3.21
C LEU A 202 -7.59 -14.91 1.89
N THR A 203 -7.65 -13.65 1.47
CA THR A 203 -6.95 -13.12 0.30
C THR A 203 -5.44 -13.23 0.47
N GLY A 204 -4.90 -12.92 1.66
CA GLY A 204 -3.49 -13.12 1.99
C GLY A 204 -3.08 -14.60 1.87
N VAL A 205 -3.89 -15.52 2.42
CA VAL A 205 -3.67 -16.98 2.32
C VAL A 205 -3.73 -17.48 0.87
N LEU A 206 -4.67 -16.98 0.07
CA LEU A 206 -4.82 -17.35 -1.35
C LEU A 206 -3.69 -16.78 -2.21
N ASN A 207 -3.25 -15.54 -1.95
CA ASN A 207 -2.11 -14.92 -2.61
C ASN A 207 -0.79 -15.61 -2.25
N ALA A 208 -0.61 -16.03 -0.99
CA ALA A 208 0.53 -16.86 -0.57
C ALA A 208 0.58 -18.20 -1.32
N ARG A 209 -0.57 -18.69 -1.80
CA ARG A 209 -0.71 -19.89 -2.65
C ARG A 209 -0.80 -19.59 -4.16
N GLN A 210 -0.49 -18.36 -4.60
CA GLN A 210 -0.50 -17.94 -6.01
C GLN A 210 -1.87 -18.01 -6.72
N HIS A 211 -3.00 -17.96 -5.98
CA HIS A 211 -4.35 -17.91 -6.57
C HIS A 211 -4.87 -16.47 -6.66
N PHE A 212 -4.51 -15.76 -7.74
CA PHE A 212 -4.76 -14.32 -7.92
C PHE A 212 -6.15 -13.94 -8.47
N VAL A 213 -6.91 -14.91 -8.97
CA VAL A 213 -8.21 -14.64 -9.62
C VAL A 213 -9.30 -14.34 -8.60
N ALA A 214 -9.34 -15.07 -7.47
CA ALA A 214 -10.38 -14.89 -6.45
C ALA A 214 -10.34 -13.51 -5.72
N PRO A 215 -9.16 -12.96 -5.34
CA PRO A 215 -9.06 -11.63 -4.75
C PRO A 215 -9.54 -10.48 -5.64
N ALA A 216 -9.42 -10.63 -6.96
CA ALA A 216 -9.75 -9.58 -7.92
C ALA A 216 -11.26 -9.27 -8.00
N PHE A 217 -12.13 -10.22 -7.60
CA PHE A 217 -13.58 -10.04 -7.57
C PHE A 217 -14.10 -9.52 -6.22
N ALA A 218 -13.29 -9.51 -5.16
CA ALA A 218 -13.71 -9.08 -3.82
C ALA A 218 -14.32 -7.66 -3.76
N PRO A 219 -13.84 -6.65 -4.53
CA PRO A 219 -14.43 -5.31 -4.52
C PRO A 219 -15.85 -5.23 -5.10
N LEU A 220 -16.30 -6.22 -5.87
CA LEU A 220 -17.66 -6.23 -6.46
C LEU A 220 -18.77 -6.51 -5.44
N LEU A 221 -18.40 -6.95 -4.23
CA LEU A 221 -19.32 -7.23 -3.14
C LEU A 221 -19.47 -6.05 -2.16
N TYR A 222 -18.87 -4.89 -2.47
CA TYR A 222 -18.99 -3.64 -1.70
C TYR A 222 -20.26 -2.86 -2.09
#